data_AF-A0A535X9Q3-F1
#
_entry.id   AF-A0A535X9Q3-F1
#
_cell.length_a   1.000
_cell.length_b   1.000
_cell.length_c   1.000
_cell.angle_alpha   90.00
_cell.angle_beta   90.00
_cell.angle_gamma   90.00
#
_symmetry.space_group_name_H-M   'P 1'
#
loop_
_entity.id
_entity.type
_entity.pdbx_description
1 polymer ?
#
loop_
_entity_poly.entity_id
_entity_poly.type
_entity_poly.pdbx_seq_one_letter_code
_entity_poly.pdbx_strand_id
1 'polypeptide(L)'
;MSPALSASGCRIARGSPRRDVTGQPTFNALGPFPGPLLFYSGGTIIVEVFYRLLPIPLLMWIAGLVLRGRGAKQTFWVLAGITSLIEPATQDLVALQRPGLAAAAGSVFVIDYALNLVQAVMFRRLGFLAAILTRVATYVVWHVIYGNYICVC
;
A
#
# COMPACT_ATOMS: atom_id res chain seq x y z
N MET A 1 -33.97 -2.31 -23.06
CA MET A 1 -32.87 -2.85 -23.89
C MET A 1 -31.62 -2.86 -23.04
N SER A 2 -31.27 -4.02 -22.50
CA SER A 2 -30.04 -4.27 -21.72
C SER A 2 -28.83 -4.33 -22.66
N PRO A 3 -27.64 -3.84 -22.29
CA PRO A 3 -26.42 -4.22 -22.98
C PRO A 3 -25.92 -5.55 -22.43
N ALA A 4 -25.69 -6.48 -23.35
CA ALA A 4 -25.25 -7.82 -23.11
C ALA A 4 -23.80 -7.89 -22.62
N LEU A 5 -23.57 -8.72 -21.60
CA LEU A 5 -22.28 -9.31 -21.26
C LEU A 5 -21.80 -10.18 -22.43
N SER A 6 -20.89 -9.66 -23.27
CA SER A 6 -20.16 -10.47 -24.25
C SER A 6 -18.87 -10.98 -23.64
N ALA A 7 -18.99 -12.13 -22.95
CA ALA A 7 -17.85 -12.97 -22.60
C ALA A 7 -17.34 -13.65 -23.88
N SER A 8 -16.49 -12.97 -24.65
CA SER A 8 -15.90 -13.52 -25.87
C SER A 8 -14.41 -13.23 -25.95
N GLY A 9 -13.59 -14.24 -25.60
CA GLY A 9 -12.31 -14.45 -26.28
C GLY A 9 -11.02 -14.22 -25.50
N CYS A 10 -10.82 -14.86 -24.33
CA CYS A 10 -9.45 -15.05 -23.81
C CYS A 10 -8.79 -16.22 -24.56
N ARG A 11 -8.20 -15.95 -25.73
CA ARG A 11 -7.32 -16.89 -26.44
C ARG A 11 -5.88 -16.54 -26.09
N ILE A 12 -5.36 -17.20 -25.05
CA ILE A 12 -3.99 -17.05 -24.56
C ILE A 12 -3.00 -17.48 -25.66
N ALA A 13 -2.32 -16.51 -26.28
CA ALA A 13 -1.13 -16.79 -27.05
C ALA A 13 0.00 -17.17 -26.06
N ARG A 14 0.43 -18.44 -26.11
CA ARG A 14 1.59 -18.93 -25.35
C ARG A 14 2.82 -18.09 -25.76
N GLY A 15 3.24 -17.16 -24.90
CA GLY A 15 4.45 -16.35 -25.09
C GLY A 15 4.32 -14.85 -24.84
N SER A 16 3.11 -14.30 -24.68
CA SER A 16 2.95 -12.88 -24.34
C SER A 16 3.00 -12.64 -22.83
N PRO A 17 3.60 -11.53 -22.35
CA PRO A 17 3.47 -11.12 -20.95
C PRO A 17 1.99 -11.11 -20.59
N ARG A 18 1.59 -11.77 -19.50
CA ARG A 18 0.21 -11.70 -19.01
C ARG A 18 -0.11 -10.22 -18.81
N ARG A 19 -1.15 -9.71 -19.46
CA ARG A 19 -1.60 -8.33 -19.35
C ARG A 19 -2.94 -8.34 -18.64
N ASP A 20 -3.14 -7.45 -17.67
CA ASP A 20 -4.44 -7.36 -16.98
C ASP A 20 -5.55 -6.80 -17.91
N VAL A 21 -6.76 -6.68 -17.37
CA VAL A 21 -7.95 -6.10 -18.06
C VAL A 21 -7.66 -4.73 -18.68
N THR A 22 -6.69 -3.99 -18.15
CA THR A 22 -6.30 -2.65 -18.57
C THR A 22 -5.08 -2.62 -19.50
N GLY A 23 -4.54 -3.78 -19.88
CA GLY A 23 -3.37 -3.90 -20.74
C GLY A 23 -2.03 -3.63 -20.02
N GLN A 24 -2.02 -3.50 -18.69
CA GLN A 24 -0.81 -3.35 -17.88
C GLN A 24 -0.14 -4.71 -17.72
N PRO A 25 1.21 -4.80 -17.70
CA PRO A 25 1.90 -6.06 -17.38
C PRO A 25 1.43 -6.57 -16.01
N THR A 26 1.06 -7.85 -15.91
CA THR A 26 0.61 -8.44 -14.65
C THR A 26 1.62 -8.18 -13.54
N PHE A 27 1.11 -7.86 -12.35
CA PHE A 27 1.84 -7.62 -11.10
C PHE A 27 2.51 -8.88 -10.51
N ASN A 28 2.98 -9.80 -11.36
CA ASN A 28 3.71 -11.00 -10.97
C ASN A 28 5.21 -10.68 -10.90
N ALA A 29 5.61 -9.89 -9.91
CA ALA A 29 7.03 -9.71 -9.61
C ALA A 29 7.65 -11.10 -9.31
N LEU A 30 8.73 -11.47 -10.02
CA LEU A 30 9.45 -12.74 -9.88
C LEU A 30 8.70 -14.04 -10.30
N GLY A 31 7.67 -13.95 -11.15
CA GLY A 31 7.05 -15.15 -11.76
C GLY A 31 5.85 -15.72 -10.97
N PRO A 32 5.51 -17.02 -11.10
CA PRO A 32 4.41 -17.62 -10.35
C PRO A 32 4.71 -17.68 -8.85
N PHE A 33 3.68 -17.98 -8.05
CA PHE A 33 3.85 -18.25 -6.62
C PHE A 33 5.01 -19.23 -6.36
N PRO A 34 5.92 -18.97 -5.40
CA PRO A 34 5.87 -17.94 -4.34
C PRO A 34 6.61 -16.62 -4.65
N GLY A 35 7.07 -16.38 -5.88
CA GLY A 35 7.87 -15.20 -6.23
C GLY A 35 7.29 -13.84 -5.79
N PRO A 36 6.00 -13.55 -6.10
CA PRO A 36 5.37 -12.31 -5.69
C PRO A 36 5.28 -12.15 -4.17
N LEU A 37 5.10 -13.24 -3.43
CA LEU A 37 5.04 -13.20 -1.96
C LEU A 37 6.34 -12.63 -1.38
N LEU A 38 7.49 -13.12 -1.84
CA LEU A 38 8.80 -12.67 -1.38
C LEU A 38 9.10 -11.23 -1.80
N PHE A 39 8.78 -10.87 -3.04
CA PHE A 39 9.00 -9.52 -3.54
C PHE A 39 8.19 -8.49 -2.76
N TYR A 40 6.88 -8.71 -2.65
CA TYR A 40 5.98 -7.77 -1.99
C TYR A 40 6.26 -7.71 -0.50
N SER A 41 6.47 -8.84 0.19
CA SER A 41 6.82 -8.80 1.62
C SER A 41 8.17 -8.12 1.89
N GLY A 42 9.21 -8.37 1.06
CA GLY A 42 10.49 -7.68 1.18
C GLY A 42 10.39 -6.17 0.94
N GLY A 43 9.72 -5.75 -0.13
CA GLY A 43 9.47 -4.34 -0.42
C GLY A 43 8.65 -3.66 0.67
N THR A 44 7.66 -4.37 1.22
CA THR A 44 6.83 -3.91 2.33
C THR A 44 7.65 -3.55 3.56
N ILE A 45 8.58 -4.43 3.96
CA ILE A 45 9.42 -4.21 5.15
C ILE A 45 10.27 -2.97 4.95
N ILE A 46 10.89 -2.81 3.76
CA ILE A 46 11.72 -1.64 3.45
C ILE A 46 10.87 -0.37 3.55
N VAL A 47 9.75 -0.30 2.82
CA VAL A 47 8.88 0.88 2.79
C VAL A 47 8.39 1.22 4.20
N GLU A 48 7.92 0.24 4.95
CA GLU A 48 7.37 0.47 6.29
C GLU A 48 8.45 0.96 7.28
N VAL A 49 9.67 0.44 7.16
CA VAL A 49 10.81 0.91 7.97
C VAL A 49 11.13 2.36 7.64
N PHE A 50 11.29 2.70 6.36
CA PHE A 50 11.74 4.03 5.96
C PHE A 50 10.65 5.10 6.05
N TYR A 51 9.38 4.77 5.83
CA TYR A 51 8.30 5.77 5.81
C TYR A 51 7.65 5.95 7.18
N ARG A 52 7.73 4.97 8.08
CA ARG A 52 6.96 5.00 9.32
C ARG A 52 7.76 4.61 10.56
N LEU A 53 8.37 3.43 10.57
CA LEU A 53 8.98 2.88 11.78
C LEU A 53 10.28 3.61 12.17
N LEU A 54 11.00 4.21 11.23
CA LEU A 54 12.15 5.05 11.53
C LEU A 54 11.74 6.52 11.75
N PRO A 55 10.91 7.15 10.89
CA PRO A 55 10.54 8.55 11.07
C PRO A 55 9.74 8.83 12.36
N ILE A 56 8.76 8.00 12.71
CA ILE A 56 7.90 8.28 13.87
C ILE A 56 8.70 8.28 15.19
N PRO A 57 9.49 7.25 15.53
CA PRO A 57 10.28 7.24 16.77
C PRO A 57 11.36 8.31 16.78
N LEU A 58 12.04 8.54 15.64
CA LEU A 58 13.08 9.56 15.52
C LEU A 58 12.52 10.96 15.78
N LEU A 59 11.40 11.31 15.13
CA LEU A 59 10.75 12.60 15.32
C LEU A 59 10.13 12.73 16.71
N MET A 60 9.60 11.64 17.28
CA MET A 60 9.16 11.61 18.67
C MET A 60 10.29 11.87 19.64
N TRP A 61 11.47 11.31 19.40
CA TRP A 61 12.66 11.53 20.23
C TRP A 61 13.11 12.98 20.18
N ILE A 62 13.26 13.54 18.97
CA ILE A 62 13.60 14.96 18.77
C ILE A 62 12.56 15.87 19.44
N ALA A 63 11.27 15.60 19.23
CA ALA A 63 10.20 16.36 19.86
C ALA A 63 10.23 16.23 21.39
N GLY A 64 10.61 15.07 21.92
CA GLY A 64 10.82 14.87 23.36
C GLY A 64 11.93 15.77 23.92
N LEU A 65 13.03 15.95 23.18
CA LEU A 65 14.12 16.85 23.55
C LEU A 65 13.67 18.33 23.52
N VAL A 66 12.97 18.75 22.47
CA VAL A 66 12.52 20.14 22.28
C VAL A 66 11.39 20.52 23.24
N LEU A 67 10.38 19.66 23.37
CA LEU A 67 9.18 19.90 24.19
C LEU A 67 9.37 19.45 25.65
N ARG A 68 10.56 18.94 26.01
CA ARG A 68 10.86 18.40 27.35
C ARG A 68 9.82 17.36 27.80
N GLY A 69 9.43 16.48 26.88
CA GLY A 69 8.43 15.43 27.11
C GLY A 69 6.97 15.90 27.19
N ARG A 70 6.68 17.21 27.07
CA ARG A 70 5.30 17.72 27.10
C ARG A 70 4.57 17.40 25.80
N GLY A 71 3.31 16.98 25.89
CA GLY A 71 2.45 16.79 24.73
C GLY A 71 2.76 15.56 23.86
N ALA A 72 3.51 14.57 24.38
CA ALA A 72 3.92 13.38 23.62
C ALA A 72 2.77 12.62 22.93
N LYS A 73 1.56 12.65 23.50
CA LYS A 73 0.37 12.04 22.89
C LYS A 73 -0.07 12.84 21.66
N GLN A 74 -0.17 14.15 21.76
CA GLN A 74 -0.55 15.05 20.68
C GLN A 74 0.48 15.00 19.55
N THR A 75 1.77 15.07 19.89
CA THR A 75 2.88 14.95 18.93
C THR A 75 2.79 13.65 18.16
N PHE A 76 2.54 12.52 18.83
CA PHE A 76 2.36 11.24 18.15
C PHE A 76 1.22 11.27 17.13
N TRP A 77 0.05 11.81 17.48
CA TRP A 77 -1.09 11.85 16.56
C TRP A 77 -0.83 12.75 15.35
N VAL A 78 -0.15 13.88 15.55
CA VAL A 78 0.27 14.76 14.46
C VAL A 78 1.27 14.02 13.54
N LEU A 79 2.29 13.40 14.11
CA LEU A 79 3.28 12.64 13.35
C LEU A 79 2.65 11.45 12.62
N ALA A 80 1.75 10.70 13.27
CA ALA A 80 1.03 9.59 12.66
C ALA A 80 0.15 10.04 11.49
N GLY A 81 -0.52 11.19 11.60
CA GLY A 81 -1.27 11.78 10.50
C GLY A 81 -0.38 12.16 9.32
N ILE A 82 0.71 12.90 9.58
CA ILE A 82 1.64 13.36 8.55
C ILE A 82 2.33 12.19 7.85
N THR A 83 2.87 11.22 8.60
CA THR A 83 3.56 10.07 8.00
C THR A 83 2.61 9.16 7.25
N SER A 84 1.33 9.10 7.63
CA SER A 84 0.33 8.33 6.89
C SER A 84 -0.01 8.91 5.53
N LEU A 85 0.28 10.20 5.30
CA LEU A 85 0.10 10.86 4.01
C LEU A 85 1.26 10.60 3.04
N ILE A 86 2.46 10.20 3.51
CA ILE A 86 3.65 10.12 2.65
C ILE A 86 3.43 9.17 1.47
N GLU A 87 2.95 7.97 1.73
CA GLU A 87 2.69 6.97 0.68
C GLU A 87 1.59 7.42 -0.30
N PRO A 88 0.36 7.74 0.13
CA PRO A 88 -0.69 8.12 -0.82
C PRO A 88 -0.38 9.44 -1.54
N ALA A 89 0.39 10.35 -0.93
CA ALA A 89 0.87 11.55 -1.61
C ALA A 89 1.93 11.27 -2.67
N THR A 90 2.76 10.23 -2.49
CA THR A 90 3.82 9.88 -3.45
C THR A 90 3.34 8.93 -4.54
N GLN A 91 2.30 8.12 -4.27
CA GLN A 91 1.81 7.09 -5.19
C GLN A 91 0.48 7.50 -5.86
N ASP A 92 -0.53 7.86 -5.08
CA ASP A 92 -1.89 8.05 -5.62
C ASP A 92 -2.11 9.42 -6.26
N LEU A 93 -1.45 10.48 -5.74
CA LEU A 93 -1.47 11.79 -6.39
C LEU A 93 -0.86 11.74 -7.80
N VAL A 94 0.13 10.86 -8.01
CA VAL A 94 0.69 10.60 -9.35
C VAL A 94 -0.33 9.86 -10.22
N ALA A 95 -1.11 8.93 -9.64
CA ALA A 95 -2.17 8.23 -10.35
C ALA A 95 -3.32 9.15 -10.80
N LEU A 96 -3.61 10.24 -10.06
CA LEU A 96 -4.60 11.26 -10.45
C LEU A 96 -4.24 11.99 -11.75
N GLN A 97 -2.96 11.99 -12.16
CA GLN A 97 -2.53 12.60 -13.41
C GLN A 97 -2.96 11.79 -14.64
N ARG A 98 -3.47 10.56 -14.45
CA ARG A 98 -3.94 9.70 -15.54
C ARG A 98 -5.42 9.98 -15.84
N PRO A 99 -5.78 10.35 -17.08
CA PRO A 99 -7.16 10.65 -17.44
C PRO A 99 -8.06 9.42 -17.26
N GLY A 100 -9.24 9.63 -16.68
CA GLY A 100 -10.24 8.57 -16.45
C GLY A 100 -10.08 7.76 -15.16
N LEU A 101 -9.01 7.96 -14.38
CA LEU A 101 -8.74 7.18 -13.16
C LEU A 101 -8.97 7.95 -11.85
N ALA A 102 -9.50 9.18 -11.91
CA ALA A 102 -9.62 10.06 -10.75
C ALA A 102 -10.42 9.45 -9.58
N ALA A 103 -11.55 8.80 -9.87
CA ALA A 103 -12.37 8.16 -8.84
C ALA A 103 -11.67 6.95 -8.20
N ALA A 104 -10.97 6.14 -9.01
CA ALA A 104 -10.20 5.01 -8.52
C ALA A 104 -9.02 5.49 -7.65
N ALA A 105 -8.23 6.45 -8.14
CA ALA A 105 -7.10 7.02 -7.41
C ALA A 105 -7.56 7.69 -6.09
N GLY A 106 -8.67 8.42 -6.10
CA GLY A 106 -9.24 8.99 -4.87
C GLY A 106 -9.67 7.93 -3.86
N SER A 107 -10.24 6.81 -4.32
CA SER A 107 -10.63 5.70 -3.43
C SER A 107 -9.42 5.00 -2.83
N VAL A 108 -8.37 4.75 -3.62
CA VAL A 108 -7.12 4.12 -3.15
C VAL A 108 -6.41 5.04 -2.15
N PHE A 109 -6.33 6.35 -2.43
CA PHE A 109 -5.77 7.34 -1.52
C PHE A 109 -6.39 7.28 -0.12
N VAL A 110 -7.72 7.22 -0.05
CA VAL A 110 -8.45 7.18 1.25
C VAL A 110 -8.16 5.87 1.98
N ILE A 111 -8.16 4.75 1.26
CA ILE A 111 -7.89 3.42 1.82
C ILE A 111 -6.46 3.37 2.35
N ASP A 112 -5.48 3.81 1.56
CA ASP A 112 -4.06 3.79 1.92
C ASP A 112 -3.78 4.70 3.10
N TYR A 113 -4.34 5.91 3.13
CA TYR A 113 -4.23 6.79 4.29
C TYR A 113 -4.80 6.14 5.57
N ALA A 114 -5.97 5.51 5.48
CA ALA A 114 -6.61 4.87 6.62
C ALA A 114 -5.80 3.66 7.14
N LEU A 115 -5.34 2.79 6.24
CA LEU A 115 -4.52 1.62 6.58
C LEU A 115 -3.18 2.05 7.21
N ASN A 116 -2.58 3.10 6.67
CA ASN A 116 -1.38 3.71 7.20
C ASN A 116 -1.57 4.24 8.62
N LEU A 117 -2.68 4.94 8.86
CA LEU A 117 -2.98 5.46 10.20
C LEU A 117 -3.22 4.33 11.20
N VAL A 118 -3.94 3.27 10.80
CA VAL A 118 -4.15 2.07 11.61
C VAL A 118 -2.82 1.42 11.97
N GLN A 119 -1.89 1.29 11.01
CA GLN A 119 -0.55 0.75 11.26
C GLN A 119 0.24 1.58 12.27
N ALA A 120 0.19 2.92 12.19
CA ALA A 120 0.81 3.78 13.19
C ALA A 120 0.21 3.56 14.58
N VAL A 121 -1.11 3.37 14.68
CA VAL A 121 -1.78 3.05 15.96
C VAL A 121 -1.37 1.67 16.47
N MET A 122 -1.27 0.67 15.61
CA MET A 122 -0.79 -0.68 15.97
C MET A 122 0.65 -0.65 16.45
N PHE A 123 1.51 0.12 15.78
CA PHE A 123 2.89 0.34 16.22
C PHE A 123 2.96 0.89 17.65
N ARG A 124 2.12 1.89 17.98
CA ARG A 124 2.08 2.46 19.33
C ARG A 124 1.56 1.49 20.39
N ARG A 125 0.59 0.63 20.03
CA ARG A 125 -0.09 -0.26 21.00
C ARG A 125 0.60 -1.60 21.18
N LEU A 126 1.14 -2.16 20.11
CA LEU A 126 1.61 -3.56 20.01
C LEU A 126 3.10 -3.65 19.62
N GLY A 127 3.73 -2.52 19.28
CA GLY A 127 5.15 -2.47 18.96
C GLY A 127 5.49 -2.77 17.51
N PHE A 128 6.80 -2.90 17.26
CA PHE A 128 7.40 -3.01 15.92
C PHE A 128 6.90 -4.21 15.11
N LEU A 129 6.90 -5.40 15.72
CA LEU A 129 6.55 -6.64 15.02
C LEU A 129 5.09 -6.62 14.52
N ALA A 130 4.17 -6.11 15.36
CA ALA A 130 2.77 -6.03 15.00
C ALA A 130 2.52 -5.08 13.81
N ALA A 131 3.23 -3.96 13.75
CA ALA A 131 3.15 -3.03 12.63
C ALA A 131 3.62 -3.69 11.31
N ILE A 132 4.77 -4.38 11.34
CA ILE A 132 5.28 -5.10 10.17
C ILE A 132 4.33 -6.20 9.72
N LEU A 133 3.83 -7.03 10.64
CA LEU A 133 2.92 -8.12 10.28
C LEU A 133 1.61 -7.60 9.69
N THR A 134 1.06 -6.52 10.26
CA THR A 134 -0.13 -5.86 9.71
C THR A 134 0.11 -5.39 8.28
N ARG A 135 1.26 -4.75 8.04
CA ARG A 135 1.64 -4.26 6.73
C ARG A 135 1.82 -5.39 5.71
N VAL A 136 2.55 -6.44 6.09
CA VAL A 136 2.75 -7.62 5.23
C VAL A 136 1.41 -8.28 4.90
N ALA A 137 0.51 -8.42 5.87
CA ALA A 137 -0.83 -8.97 5.63
C ALA A 137 -1.61 -8.14 4.61
N THR A 138 -1.62 -6.81 4.76
CA THR A 138 -2.26 -5.90 3.79
C THR A 138 -1.69 -6.07 2.39
N TYR A 139 -0.36 -6.11 2.24
CA TYR A 139 0.30 -6.25 0.94
C TYR A 139 0.06 -7.63 0.32
N VAL A 140 -0.04 -8.69 1.12
CA VAL A 140 -0.43 -10.02 0.63
C VAL A 140 -1.85 -9.97 0.08
N VAL A 141 -2.81 -9.40 0.81
CA VAL A 141 -4.19 -9.29 0.33
C VAL A 141 -4.26 -8.45 -0.95
N TRP A 142 -3.57 -7.32 -0.99
CA TRP A 142 -3.64 -6.38 -2.11
C TRP A 142 -2.85 -6.84 -3.34
N HIS A 143 -1.57 -7.15 -3.18
CA HIS A 143 -0.70 -7.46 -4.31
C HIS A 143 -0.67 -8.94 -4.67
N VAL A 144 -0.75 -9.84 -3.69
CA VAL A 144 -0.67 -11.28 -3.95
C VAL A 144 -2.05 -11.82 -4.32
N ILE A 145 -3.07 -11.56 -3.51
CA ILE A 145 -4.43 -12.11 -3.74
C ILE A 145 -5.14 -11.30 -4.83
N TYR A 146 -5.36 -10.01 -4.60
CA TYR A 146 -6.14 -9.19 -5.53
C TYR A 146 -5.41 -8.97 -6.86
N GLY A 147 -4.14 -8.56 -6.83
CA GLY A 147 -3.34 -8.30 -8.02
C GLY A 147 -3.09 -9.52 -8.94
N ASN A 148 -3.01 -10.74 -8.41
CA ASN A 148 -2.69 -11.94 -9.20
C ASN A 148 -3.86 -12.92 -9.40
N TYR A 149 -4.95 -12.84 -8.62
CA TYR A 149 -6.05 -13.80 -8.76
C TYR A 149 -7.41 -13.15 -9.03
N ILE A 150 -7.60 -11.88 -8.66
CA ILE A 150 -8.89 -11.18 -8.85
C ILE A 150 -8.83 -10.24 -10.06
N CYS A 151 -7.71 -9.53 -10.25
CA CYS A 151 -7.54 -8.57 -11.36
C CYS A 151 -6.85 -9.14 -12.61
N VAL A 152 -6.66 -10.46 -12.71
CA VAL A 152 -6.04 -11.07 -13.89
C VAL A 152 -7.10 -11.34 -14.97
N CYS A 153 -6.80 -10.89 -16.19
CA CYS A 153 -7.50 -11.31 -17.42
C CYS A 153 -6.50 -11.85 -18.44
#